data_AF-A0A2I0HR85-F1
#
_entry.id   AF-A0A2I0HR85-F1
#
_cell.length_a   1.000
_cell.length_b   1.000
_cell.length_c   1.000
_cell.angle_alpha   90.00
_cell.angle_beta   90.00
_cell.angle_gamma   90.00
#
_symmetry.space_group_name_H-M   'P 1'
#
loop_
_entity.id
_entity.type
_entity.pdbx_description
1 polymer ?
#
loop_
_entity_poly.entity_id
_entity_poly.type
_entity_poly.pdbx_seq_one_letter_code
_entity_poly.pdbx_strand_id
1 'polypeptide(L)'
;MGKPSYVFLEGEEPEEFDWAGKCEDIVVATVRRTEVTESDLINQFARAMNTGFILDWDTAKECGECESTGGRCGFNNRTKKSLCFCDDGSILTNNSSGAYCKGTMWAEPIVP
;
A
#
# COMPACT_ATOMS: atom_id res chain seq x y z
N MET A 1 16.16 35.88 -10.69
CA MET A 1 15.06 35.53 -9.76
C MET A 1 14.53 34.16 -10.15
N GLY A 2 14.51 33.20 -9.23
CA GLY A 2 13.90 31.88 -9.50
C GLY A 2 12.37 31.94 -9.48
N LYS A 3 11.71 30.96 -10.13
CA LYS A 3 10.27 30.78 -9.99
C LYS A 3 9.96 30.35 -8.54
N PRO A 4 8.88 30.86 -7.91
CA PRO A 4 8.48 30.43 -6.58
C PRO A 4 7.94 28.99 -6.60
N SER A 5 7.98 28.32 -5.45
CA SER A 5 7.36 27.01 -5.22
C SER A 5 6.52 27.08 -3.95
N TYR A 6 5.42 26.33 -3.91
CA TYR A 6 4.45 26.33 -2.83
C TYR A 6 4.16 24.90 -2.37
N VAL A 7 3.85 24.74 -1.09
CA VAL A 7 3.48 23.46 -0.47
C VAL A 7 2.33 23.73 0.50
N PHE A 8 1.31 22.89 0.46
CA PHE A 8 0.12 22.94 1.30
C PHE A 8 -0.41 21.51 1.50
N LEU A 9 -1.24 21.32 2.53
CA LEU A 9 -1.96 20.06 2.73
C LEU A 9 -3.20 20.02 1.84
N GLU A 10 -3.52 18.83 1.33
CA GLU A 10 -4.74 18.62 0.54
C GLU A 10 -5.98 18.95 1.38
N GLY A 11 -6.85 19.82 0.85
CA GLY A 11 -8.04 20.33 1.54
C GLY A 11 -7.81 21.56 2.44
N GLU A 12 -6.55 22.00 2.58
CA GLU A 12 -6.16 23.22 3.30
C GLU A 12 -5.56 24.25 2.32
N GLU A 13 -5.95 24.18 1.04
CA GLU A 13 -5.52 25.14 0.03
C GLU A 13 -6.08 26.53 0.32
N PRO A 14 -5.29 27.60 0.12
CA PRO A 14 -5.82 28.95 0.15
C PRO A 14 -6.93 29.14 -0.91
N GLU A 15 -8.15 29.46 -0.46
CA GLU A 15 -9.38 29.51 -1.28
C GLU A 15 -9.36 30.55 -2.41
N GLU A 16 -8.46 31.53 -2.35
CA GLU A 16 -8.43 32.67 -3.28
C GLU A 16 -7.37 32.56 -4.40
N PHE A 17 -6.75 31.40 -4.58
CA PHE A 17 -5.66 31.23 -5.55
C PHE A 17 -6.00 30.22 -6.65
N ASP A 18 -5.94 30.69 -7.91
CA ASP A 18 -5.90 29.81 -9.08
C ASP A 18 -4.51 29.15 -9.18
N TRP A 19 -4.33 28.04 -8.44
CA TRP A 19 -3.09 27.27 -8.42
C TRP A 19 -2.72 26.72 -9.81
N ALA A 20 -3.71 26.34 -10.61
CA ALA A 20 -3.52 25.84 -11.96
C ALA A 20 -2.98 26.92 -12.90
N GLY A 21 -3.37 28.18 -12.70
CA GLY A 21 -2.83 29.32 -13.44
C GLY A 21 -1.48 29.84 -12.94
N LYS A 22 -1.06 29.48 -11.72
CA LYS A 22 0.16 30.00 -11.06
C LYS A 22 1.34 29.04 -11.10
N CYS A 23 1.06 27.74 -11.06
CA CYS A 23 2.08 26.70 -11.05
C CYS A 23 2.27 26.13 -12.45
N GLU A 24 3.51 25.87 -12.83
CA GLU A 24 3.83 25.14 -14.07
C GLU A 24 3.32 23.70 -14.01
N ASP A 25 3.45 23.08 -12.83
CA ASP A 25 2.96 21.75 -12.52
C ASP A 25 2.36 21.72 -11.11
N ILE A 26 1.33 20.90 -10.92
CA ILE A 26 0.76 20.57 -9.61
C ILE A 26 1.02 19.10 -9.35
N VAL A 27 1.70 18.80 -8.24
CA VAL A 27 2.08 17.43 -7.87
C VAL A 27 1.50 17.14 -6.49
N VAL A 28 0.73 16.05 -6.40
CA VAL A 28 0.23 15.52 -5.12
C VAL A 28 1.19 14.41 -4.67
N ALA A 29 1.75 14.57 -3.48
CA ALA A 29 2.67 13.60 -2.89
C ALA A 29 2.14 13.14 -1.53
N THR A 30 2.04 11.83 -1.34
CA THR A 30 1.64 11.25 -0.06
C THR A 30 2.81 11.25 0.92
N VAL A 31 2.54 11.62 2.16
CA VAL A 31 3.49 11.63 3.28
C VAL A 31 2.80 11.11 4.54
N ARG A 32 3.58 10.68 5.52
CA ARG A 32 3.02 10.25 6.81
C ARG A 32 2.54 11.48 7.58
N ARG A 33 1.25 11.50 7.97
CA ARG A 33 0.63 12.65 8.66
C ARG A 33 1.33 13.07 9.97
N THR A 34 2.04 12.15 10.63
CA THR A 34 2.81 12.46 11.85
C THR A 34 4.11 13.23 11.60
N GLU A 35 4.56 13.31 10.35
CA GLU A 35 5.84 13.94 9.96
C GLU A 35 5.65 15.37 9.44
N VAL A 36 4.41 15.84 9.26
CA VAL A 36 4.09 17.14 8.67
C VAL A 36 3.01 17.85 9.48
N THR A 37 3.22 19.13 9.74
CA THR A 37 2.33 20.04 10.48
C THR A 37 2.30 21.39 9.75
N GLU A 38 1.18 22.10 9.84
CA GLU A 38 0.98 23.39 9.15
C GLU A 38 2.06 24.44 9.47
N SER A 39 2.60 24.44 10.68
CA SER A 39 3.49 25.49 11.18
C SER A 39 4.89 25.52 10.53
N ASP A 40 5.34 24.42 9.92
CA ASP A 40 6.65 24.32 9.26
C ASP A 40 6.61 23.34 8.07
N LEU A 41 5.56 23.48 7.25
CA LEU A 41 5.29 22.62 6.10
C LEU A 41 6.48 22.48 5.15
N ILE A 42 7.19 23.57 4.83
CA ILE A 42 8.27 23.57 3.83
C ILE A 42 9.41 22.64 4.27
N ASN A 43 9.90 22.77 5.51
CA ASN A 43 11.01 21.94 5.98
C ASN A 43 10.56 20.53 6.29
N GLN A 44 9.37 20.38 6.87
CA GLN A 44 8.84 19.08 7.27
C GLN A 44 8.45 18.22 6.07
N PHE A 45 7.89 18.79 5.00
CA PHE A 45 7.58 18.07 3.78
C PHE A 45 8.84 17.48 3.14
N ALA A 46 9.91 18.28 3.01
CA ALA A 46 11.18 17.79 2.46
C ALA A 46 11.76 16.63 3.30
N ARG A 47 11.64 16.70 4.62
CA ARG A 47 12.07 15.61 5.51
C ARG A 47 11.17 14.38 5.39
N ALA A 48 9.85 14.56 5.37
CA ALA A 48 8.87 13.48 5.26
C ALA A 48 9.03 12.71 3.95
N MET A 49 9.30 13.41 2.84
CA MET A 49 9.59 12.79 1.55
C MET A 49 10.86 11.93 1.57
N ASN A 50 11.89 12.33 2.33
CA ASN A 50 13.12 11.54 2.50
C ASN A 50 12.91 10.32 3.41
N THR A 51 12.03 10.41 4.40
CA THR A 51 11.68 9.28 5.28
C THR A 51 10.78 8.26 4.58
N GLY A 52 9.96 8.72 3.63
CA GLY A 52 8.92 7.91 2.99
C GLY A 52 7.72 7.65 3.90
N PHE A 53 6.81 6.80 3.45
CA PHE A 53 5.62 6.40 4.19
C PHE A 53 5.36 4.91 3.98
N ILE A 54 4.83 4.26 5.01
CA ILE A 54 4.43 2.86 4.92
C ILE A 54 3.11 2.83 4.14
N LEU A 55 3.08 2.03 3.07
CA LEU A 55 1.85 1.63 2.42
C LEU A 55 1.23 0.51 3.26
N ASP A 56 0.17 0.84 3.99
CA ASP A 56 -0.68 -0.16 4.63
C ASP A 56 -1.66 -0.68 3.58
N TRP A 57 -1.23 -1.68 2.82
CA TRP A 57 -2.14 -2.43 1.95
C TRP A 57 -2.82 -3.44 2.84
N ASP A 58 -4.16 -3.35 2.96
CA ASP A 58 -4.93 -4.43 3.56
C ASP A 58 -4.51 -5.73 2.89
N THR A 59 -4.08 -6.72 3.69
CA THR A 59 -3.82 -8.06 3.17
C THR A 59 -5.06 -8.49 2.43
N ALA A 60 -4.96 -8.66 1.11
CA ALA A 60 -6.10 -9.12 0.33
C ALA A 60 -6.63 -10.37 1.03
N LYS A 61 -7.89 -10.35 1.48
CA LYS A 61 -8.45 -11.43 2.33
C LYS A 61 -8.19 -12.83 1.75
N GLU A 62 -8.06 -12.88 0.43
CA GLU A 62 -7.77 -14.05 -0.38
C GLU A 62 -6.35 -14.62 -0.19
N CYS A 63 -5.40 -13.84 0.32
CA CYS A 63 -4.01 -14.23 0.56
C CYS A 63 -3.76 -14.81 1.96
N GLY A 64 -4.58 -14.46 2.95
CA GLY A 64 -4.31 -14.82 4.35
C GLY A 64 -4.18 -16.33 4.60
N GLU A 65 -5.04 -17.15 3.97
CA GLU A 65 -4.96 -18.62 4.09
C GLU A 65 -3.79 -19.23 3.30
N CYS A 66 -3.43 -18.63 2.18
CA CYS A 66 -2.29 -19.06 1.40
C CYS A 66 -0.99 -18.84 2.18
N GLU A 67 -0.82 -17.64 2.73
CA GLU A 67 0.37 -17.23 3.46
C GLU A 67 0.48 -17.94 4.82
N SER A 68 -0.66 -18.21 5.49
CA SER A 68 -0.66 -18.95 6.77
C SER A 68 -0.22 -20.41 6.63
N THR A 69 -0.31 -20.98 5.41
CA THR A 69 0.14 -22.34 5.10
C THR A 69 1.54 -22.39 4.47
N GLY A 70 2.29 -21.28 4.52
CA GLY A 70 3.63 -21.18 3.95
C GLY A 70 3.65 -20.96 2.44
N GLY A 71 2.49 -20.77 1.80
CA GLY A 71 2.39 -20.39 0.40
C GLY A 71 2.73 -18.92 0.17
N ARG A 72 3.03 -18.58 -1.08
CA ARG A 72 3.19 -17.18 -1.52
C ARG A 72 1.97 -16.74 -2.29
N CYS A 73 1.35 -15.63 -1.91
CA CYS A 73 0.23 -15.08 -2.65
C CYS A 73 0.68 -14.32 -3.90
N GLY A 74 -0.12 -14.35 -4.96
CA GLY A 74 0.02 -13.46 -6.10
C GLY A 74 -1.32 -13.14 -6.74
N PHE A 75 -1.31 -12.22 -7.70
CA PHE A 75 -2.54 -11.75 -8.36
C PHE A 75 -2.38 -11.80 -9.88
N ASN A 76 -3.31 -12.48 -10.56
CA ASN A 76 -3.35 -12.49 -12.02
C ASN A 76 -4.18 -11.31 -12.53
N ASN A 77 -3.50 -10.30 -13.08
CA ASN A 77 -4.17 -9.08 -13.54
C ASN A 77 -5.06 -9.29 -14.79
N ARG A 78 -4.84 -10.36 -15.57
CA ARG A 78 -5.70 -10.70 -16.72
C ARG A 78 -6.99 -11.37 -16.28
N THR A 79 -6.90 -12.36 -15.39
CA THR A 79 -8.08 -13.11 -14.93
C THR A 79 -8.77 -12.48 -13.71
N LYS A 80 -8.13 -11.49 -13.09
CA LYS A 80 -8.57 -10.81 -11.87
C LYS A 80 -8.77 -11.78 -10.70
N LYS A 81 -7.86 -12.75 -10.56
CA LYS A 81 -7.90 -13.78 -9.51
C LYS A 81 -6.64 -13.76 -8.67
N SER A 82 -6.79 -14.03 -7.38
CA SER A 82 -5.69 -14.42 -6.51
C SER A 82 -5.17 -15.81 -6.87
N LEU A 83 -3.87 -15.95 -6.71
CA LEU A 83 -3.09 -17.16 -6.90
C LEU A 83 -2.37 -17.48 -5.60
N CYS A 84 -2.27 -18.76 -5.27
CA CYS A 84 -1.41 -19.25 -4.21
C CYS A 84 -0.33 -20.16 -4.79
N PHE A 85 0.93 -19.78 -4.60
CA PHE A 85 2.10 -20.53 -5.04
C PHE A 85 2.64 -21.34 -3.86
N CYS A 86 2.56 -22.65 -3.96
CA CYS A 86 3.00 -23.57 -2.91
C CYS A 86 4.43 -24.06 -3.15
N ASP A 87 5.10 -24.48 -2.08
CA ASP A 87 6.48 -24.98 -2.14
C ASP A 87 6.60 -26.31 -2.89
N ASP A 88 5.51 -27.08 -2.99
CA ASP A 88 5.43 -28.29 -3.83
C ASP A 88 5.32 -27.98 -5.33
N GLY A 89 5.33 -26.70 -5.71
CA GLY A 89 5.21 -26.22 -7.09
C GLY A 89 3.78 -26.13 -7.61
N SER A 90 2.77 -26.46 -6.79
CA SER A 90 1.37 -26.27 -7.17
C SER A 90 0.98 -24.78 -7.17
N ILE A 91 0.07 -24.42 -8.08
CA ILE A 91 -0.51 -23.07 -8.17
C ILE A 91 -2.02 -23.22 -8.05
N LEU A 92 -2.57 -22.67 -6.98
CA LEU A 92 -4.00 -22.71 -6.70
C LEU A 92 -4.62 -21.36 -7.05
N THR A 93 -5.88 -21.36 -7.49
CA THR A 93 -6.63 -20.14 -7.80
C THR A 93 -7.88 -20.05 -6.96
N ASN A 94 -8.18 -18.87 -6.45
CA ASN A 94 -9.27 -18.67 -5.50
C ASN A 94 -10.31 -17.78 -6.20
N ASN A 95 -11.59 -18.13 -6.09
CA ASN A 95 -12.68 -17.21 -6.45
C ASN A 95 -13.45 -16.69 -5.23
N SER A 96 -13.49 -17.42 -4.08
CA SER A 96 -14.27 -16.97 -2.90
C SER A 96 -13.94 -17.66 -1.55
N SER A 97 -12.78 -18.29 -1.34
CA SER A 97 -12.55 -19.02 -0.07
C SER A 97 -11.10 -19.14 0.41
N GLY A 98 -10.15 -18.42 -0.19
CA GLY A 98 -8.74 -18.69 0.05
C GLY A 98 -8.29 -20.02 -0.59
N ALA A 99 -7.06 -20.09 -1.05
CA ALA A 99 -6.44 -21.36 -1.39
C ALA A 99 -5.31 -21.59 -0.40
N TYR A 100 -5.22 -22.82 0.09
CA TYR A 100 -4.24 -23.22 1.09
C TYR A 100 -3.29 -24.26 0.48
N CYS A 101 -2.02 -24.17 0.84
CA CYS A 101 -1.03 -25.16 0.45
C CYS A 101 -1.18 -26.42 1.30
N LYS A 102 -1.31 -27.57 0.65
CA LYS A 102 -1.34 -28.86 1.34
C LYS A 102 0.08 -29.23 1.77
N GLY A 103 0.47 -28.84 2.97
CA GLY A 103 1.74 -29.32 3.50
C GLY A 103 2.43 -28.49 4.57
N THR A 104 1.73 -28.04 5.62
CA THR A 104 2.27 -27.96 7.00
C THR A 104 1.12 -27.87 8.00
N MET A 105 0.13 -28.76 7.88
CA MET A 105 -0.72 -29.01 9.03
C MET A 105 0.17 -29.79 10.00
N TRP A 106 0.69 -29.10 11.02
CA TRP A 106 0.97 -29.77 12.28
C TRP A 106 -0.36 -30.43 12.63
N ALA A 107 -0.46 -31.74 12.39
CA ALA A 107 -1.57 -32.50 12.89
C ALA A 107 -1.56 -32.23 14.39
N GLU A 108 -2.58 -31.53 14.90
CA GLU A 108 -2.84 -31.59 16.32
C GLU A 108 -2.90 -33.08 16.66
N PRO A 109 -2.14 -33.56 17.66
CA PRO A 109 -2.23 -34.96 18.02
C PRO A 109 -3.68 -35.21 18.40
N ILE A 110 -4.28 -36.21 17.76
CA ILE A 110 -5.57 -36.76 18.18
C ILE A 110 -5.39 -37.14 19.65
N VAL A 111 -5.92 -36.31 20.54
CA VAL A 111 -5.93 -36.60 21.97
C VAL A 111 -6.97 -37.70 22.15
N PRO A 112 -6.61 -38.86 22.74
CA PRO A 112 -7.52 -39.98 22.90
C PRO A 112 -8.72 -39.68 23.78
#